data_AF-A0A2T5H0T1-F1
#
_entry.id   AF-A0A2T5H0T1-F1
#
_cell.length_a   1.000
_cell.length_b   1.000
_cell.length_c   1.000
_cell.angle_alpha   90.00
_cell.angle_beta   90.00
_cell.angle_gamma   90.00
#
_symmetry.space_group_name_H-M   'P 1'
#
loop_
_entity.id
_entity.type
_entity.pdbx_description
1 polymer ?
#
loop_
_entity_poly.entity_id
_entity_poly.type
_entity_poly.pdbx_seq_one_letter_code
_entity_poly.pdbx_strand_id
1 'polypeptide(L)'
;MLLNRSGSSGATPLRVDGVFGPRTADAIARYQTRSLRLSKPDGVVDPNGPTLNRLGRDHRGNTTPGRPVPRQPTRTRAPAAAPSRTAAASGPTGIGPGGLSEATYVDMAARLLCETAAIKAIVETEVAIRGPFDPQGRPTILYERHTFHKHTGGRYDAAQPDLSSPKNSIYGKYSEQYSKLERAMKLNSSAALKSASWGEFQILGENHIQAGHPTVESFVAAMKSGILAQAEAFVAIVIADRRLLAALRQRNWATFARIYNGPKYKDNNYDGKMRANYQRFSHARWVLSLKGSLGLAAACAVAACSVEPSVATSNTVGTVQNSSVVVSTAVSVPSAASASASQDLKLAGQADGAAVAATLAEAQRQQMTDIKISKSQSFRVINGTKQVATVLTGEGKMPDATNAGCFIAIQQGDDVALIPTLGYGNYDADTCGGPLAVGIVSANPVRFGILFRSYSRDAEITAPMVVEWSRSDNTLLIDDALSTKAVNAGAGSIAAIRGLIGRP
;
A
#
# COMPACT_ATOMS: atom_id res chain seq x y z
N MET A 1 -6.78 19.45 -28.69
CA MET A 1 -7.06 20.12 -29.99
C MET A 1 -7.46 21.58 -29.86
N LEU A 2 -8.48 21.93 -29.05
CA LEU A 2 -9.01 23.31 -28.98
C LEU A 2 -7.97 24.35 -28.54
N LEU A 3 -7.13 24.03 -27.56
CA LEU A 3 -6.05 24.91 -27.07
C LEU A 3 -4.96 25.24 -28.11
N ASN A 4 -4.66 24.32 -29.03
CA ASN A 4 -3.70 24.61 -30.12
C ASN A 4 -4.30 25.53 -31.17
N ARG A 5 -5.63 25.56 -31.27
CA ARG A 5 -6.39 26.31 -32.27
C ARG A 5 -6.87 27.66 -31.74
N SER A 6 -6.80 27.90 -30.43
CA SER A 6 -7.18 29.17 -29.79
C SER A 6 -6.15 30.30 -30.00
N GLY A 7 -5.14 30.10 -30.86
CA GLY A 7 -4.30 31.19 -31.36
C GLY A 7 -3.37 31.86 -30.35
N SER A 8 -3.02 31.19 -29.24
CA SER A 8 -2.09 31.71 -28.23
C SER A 8 -0.70 31.94 -28.87
N SER A 9 -0.44 33.15 -29.34
CA SER A 9 0.82 33.50 -30.00
C SER A 9 2.01 33.28 -29.06
N GLY A 10 3.01 32.54 -29.55
CA GLY A 10 4.26 32.25 -28.85
C GLY A 10 4.33 30.92 -28.06
N ALA A 11 3.30 30.07 -28.10
CA ALA A 11 3.35 28.76 -27.43
C ALA A 11 3.59 27.61 -28.44
N THR A 12 4.50 26.69 -28.09
CA THR A 12 4.70 25.46 -28.87
C THR A 12 3.41 24.63 -28.90
N PRO A 13 2.94 24.16 -30.07
CA PRO A 13 1.71 23.37 -30.17
C PRO A 13 1.76 22.13 -29.26
N LEU A 14 0.69 21.87 -28.52
CA LEU A 14 0.54 20.67 -27.72
C LEU A 14 0.37 19.46 -28.62
N ARG A 15 0.93 18.32 -28.22
CA ARG A 15 0.61 17.04 -28.84
C ARG A 15 -0.84 16.67 -28.50
N VAL A 16 -1.57 16.10 -29.47
CA VAL A 16 -2.93 15.58 -29.24
C VAL A 16 -2.82 14.08 -29.05
N ASP A 17 -2.53 13.67 -27.84
CA ASP A 17 -2.25 12.28 -27.46
C ASP A 17 -3.19 11.73 -26.39
N GLY A 18 -4.22 12.50 -26.02
CA GLY A 18 -5.19 12.11 -25.01
C GLY A 18 -4.67 12.19 -23.57
N VAL A 19 -3.44 12.66 -23.37
CA VAL A 19 -2.80 12.75 -22.05
C VAL A 19 -2.88 14.17 -21.51
N PHE A 20 -3.43 14.32 -20.30
CA PHE A 20 -3.39 15.57 -19.55
C PHE A 20 -2.09 15.63 -18.74
N GLY A 21 -0.99 15.99 -19.39
CA GLY A 21 0.32 16.14 -18.74
C GLY A 21 0.62 17.57 -18.28
N PRO A 22 1.77 17.81 -17.61
CA PRO A 22 2.18 19.14 -17.14
C PRO A 22 2.18 20.21 -18.24
N ARG A 23 2.52 19.85 -19.48
CA ARG A 23 2.46 20.77 -20.64
C ARG A 23 1.04 21.18 -21.00
N THR A 24 0.09 20.25 -20.90
CA THR A 24 -1.34 20.50 -21.15
C THR A 24 -1.92 21.37 -20.03
N ALA A 25 -1.60 21.07 -18.77
CA ALA A 25 -1.98 21.87 -17.60
C ALA A 25 -1.46 23.31 -17.70
N ASP A 26 -0.17 23.48 -18.01
CA ASP A 26 0.47 24.80 -18.17
C ASP A 26 -0.09 25.58 -19.37
N ALA A 27 -0.51 24.90 -20.44
CA ALA A 27 -1.20 25.54 -21.55
C ALA A 27 -2.62 26.01 -21.19
N ILE A 28 -3.33 25.26 -20.35
CA ILE A 28 -4.66 25.66 -19.85
C ILE A 28 -4.54 26.85 -18.91
N ALA A 29 -3.62 26.79 -17.95
CA ALA A 29 -3.36 27.90 -17.03
C ALA A 29 -2.98 29.18 -17.79
N ARG A 30 -2.11 29.07 -18.81
CA ARG A 30 -1.77 30.21 -19.68
C ARG A 30 -2.96 30.75 -20.47
N TYR A 31 -3.81 29.87 -21.01
CA TYR A 31 -5.03 30.29 -21.70
C TYR A 31 -6.01 31.00 -20.75
N GLN A 32 -6.17 30.50 -19.53
CA GLN A 32 -7.00 31.10 -18.50
C GLN A 32 -6.49 32.50 -18.08
N THR A 33 -5.19 32.64 -17.87
CA THR A 33 -4.59 33.95 -17.53
C THR A 33 -4.72 34.94 -18.68
N ARG A 34 -4.40 34.54 -19.91
CA ARG A 34 -4.31 35.47 -21.06
C ARG A 34 -5.65 35.74 -21.73
N SER A 35 -6.44 34.70 -21.97
CA SER A 35 -7.67 34.78 -22.77
C SER A 35 -8.91 34.97 -21.90
N LEU A 36 -8.94 34.40 -20.68
CA LEU A 36 -10.04 34.61 -19.73
C LEU A 36 -9.76 35.74 -18.72
N ARG A 37 -8.51 36.25 -18.66
CA ARG A 37 -8.06 37.28 -17.72
C ARG A 37 -8.34 36.90 -16.26
N LEU A 38 -8.25 35.61 -15.93
CA LEU A 38 -8.41 35.14 -14.56
C LEU A 38 -7.20 35.58 -13.72
N SER A 39 -7.47 36.20 -12.58
CA SER A 39 -6.44 36.60 -11.60
C SER A 39 -5.81 35.42 -10.88
N LYS A 40 -6.52 34.26 -10.85
CA LYS A 40 -6.03 32.98 -10.32
C LYS A 40 -6.39 31.86 -11.31
N PRO A 41 -5.51 31.51 -12.26
CA PRO A 41 -5.72 30.36 -13.14
C PRO A 41 -5.66 29.06 -12.32
N ASP A 42 -6.68 28.22 -12.46
CA ASP A 42 -6.85 26.98 -11.70
C ASP A 42 -6.45 25.73 -12.50
N GLY A 43 -6.19 25.87 -13.81
CA GLY A 43 -5.83 24.77 -14.69
C GLY A 43 -6.99 23.83 -15.05
N VAL A 44 -8.22 24.17 -14.65
CA VAL A 44 -9.40 23.30 -14.79
C VAL A 44 -10.20 23.60 -16.07
N VAL A 45 -10.64 22.53 -16.74
CA VAL A 45 -11.50 22.60 -17.93
C VAL A 45 -12.79 21.84 -17.67
N ASP A 46 -13.79 22.53 -17.10
CA ASP A 46 -15.08 21.93 -16.81
C ASP A 46 -16.04 21.98 -18.00
N PRO A 47 -16.94 20.97 -18.17
CA PRO A 47 -17.92 20.91 -19.27
C PRO A 47 -18.80 22.16 -19.41
N ASN A 48 -19.14 22.82 -18.30
CA ASN A 48 -19.93 24.05 -18.26
C ASN A 48 -19.12 25.26 -17.79
N GLY A 49 -17.80 25.09 -17.62
CA GLY A 49 -16.92 26.10 -17.05
C GLY A 49 -16.52 27.18 -18.06
N PRO A 50 -16.00 28.33 -17.56
CA PRO A 50 -15.61 29.45 -18.40
C PRO A 50 -14.52 29.06 -19.43
N THR A 51 -13.63 28.14 -19.05
CA THR A 51 -12.54 27.65 -19.91
C THR A 51 -13.05 26.94 -21.16
N LEU A 52 -13.92 25.92 -20.99
CA LEU A 52 -14.44 25.16 -22.14
C LEU A 52 -15.45 25.98 -22.96
N ASN A 53 -16.28 26.80 -22.29
CA ASN A 53 -17.23 27.68 -22.96
C ASN A 53 -16.55 28.70 -23.88
N ARG A 54 -15.37 29.22 -23.51
CA ARG A 54 -14.62 30.15 -24.37
C ARG A 54 -13.85 29.44 -25.47
N LEU A 55 -13.17 28.33 -25.16
CA LEU A 55 -12.51 27.49 -26.17
C LEU A 55 -13.48 26.99 -27.26
N GLY A 56 -14.72 26.68 -26.88
CA GLY A 56 -15.78 26.29 -27.81
C GLY A 56 -16.30 27.44 -28.67
N ARG A 57 -16.33 28.68 -28.15
CA ARG A 57 -16.73 29.88 -28.90
C ARG A 57 -15.64 30.36 -29.85
N ASP A 58 -14.38 30.36 -29.40
CA ASP A 58 -13.20 30.66 -30.24
C ASP A 58 -13.10 29.69 -31.43
N HIS A 59 -13.59 28.44 -31.26
CA HIS A 59 -13.67 27.46 -32.34
C HIS A 59 -14.80 27.73 -33.34
N ARG A 60 -15.95 28.26 -32.89
CA ARG A 60 -17.10 28.60 -33.75
C ARG A 60 -16.91 29.93 -34.52
N GLY A 61 -15.99 30.79 -34.09
CA GLY A 61 -15.69 32.06 -34.75
C GLY A 61 -14.75 32.00 -35.95
N ASN A 62 -14.21 30.82 -36.30
CA ASN A 62 -13.21 30.67 -37.36
C ASN A 62 -13.64 29.66 -38.45
N THR A 63 -14.88 29.78 -38.94
CA THR A 63 -15.35 29.08 -40.14
C THR A 63 -15.20 29.99 -41.36
N THR A 64 -13.99 30.06 -41.90
CA THR A 64 -13.79 30.47 -43.30
C THR A 64 -13.47 29.20 -44.11
N PRO A 65 -14.24 28.85 -45.16
CA PRO A 65 -14.12 27.57 -45.83
C PRO A 65 -12.91 27.54 -46.78
N GLY A 66 -11.88 26.76 -46.43
CA GLY A 66 -10.73 26.46 -47.28
C GLY A 66 -10.92 25.19 -48.10
N ARG A 67 -10.80 25.33 -49.43
CA ARG A 67 -11.00 24.38 -50.54
C ARG A 67 -10.32 22.99 -50.36
N PRO A 68 -10.91 21.89 -50.88
CA PRO A 68 -10.36 20.54 -50.71
C PRO A 68 -9.17 20.25 -51.65
N VAL A 69 -8.20 19.47 -51.17
CA VAL A 69 -7.06 18.95 -51.96
C VAL A 69 -7.10 17.40 -51.95
N PRO A 70 -6.81 16.71 -53.06
CA PRO A 70 -7.24 15.33 -53.31
C PRO A 70 -6.32 14.26 -52.71
N ARG A 71 -6.88 13.06 -52.51
CA ARG A 71 -6.17 11.82 -52.11
C ARG A 71 -5.56 11.08 -53.31
N GLN A 72 -4.34 10.54 -53.14
CA GLN A 72 -3.85 9.24 -53.67
C GLN A 72 -2.36 9.01 -53.28
N PRO A 73 -1.75 7.81 -53.44
CA PRO A 73 -2.10 6.50 -52.90
C PRO A 73 -0.91 5.82 -52.14
N THR A 74 -1.18 4.68 -51.51
CA THR A 74 -0.28 3.83 -50.71
C THR A 74 0.95 3.29 -51.45
N ARG A 75 2.13 3.30 -50.81
CA ARG A 75 3.22 2.34 -51.07
C ARG A 75 3.88 1.85 -49.78
N THR A 76 3.91 0.53 -49.66
CA THR A 76 4.60 -0.30 -48.68
C THR A 76 6.12 -0.27 -48.92
N ARG A 77 6.93 -0.10 -47.86
CA ARG A 77 8.28 -0.67 -47.75
C ARG A 77 8.65 -0.88 -46.28
N ALA A 78 9.12 -2.07 -45.95
CA ALA A 78 9.63 -2.48 -44.64
C ALA A 78 11.12 -2.08 -44.47
N PRO A 79 11.76 -2.43 -43.33
CA PRO A 79 12.13 -1.53 -42.24
C PRO A 79 13.59 -1.06 -42.33
N ALA A 80 13.91 0.11 -41.77
CA ALA A 80 15.30 0.55 -41.60
C ALA A 80 15.50 1.13 -40.20
N ALA A 81 16.34 0.40 -39.45
CA ALA A 81 17.22 0.80 -38.35
C ALA A 81 16.71 1.80 -37.30
N ALA A 82 16.63 1.30 -36.07
CA ALA A 82 16.54 2.09 -34.85
C ALA A 82 17.66 3.14 -34.76
N PRO A 83 17.37 4.38 -34.35
CA PRO A 83 18.36 5.24 -33.74
C PRO A 83 18.38 4.95 -32.24
N SER A 84 19.39 4.22 -31.80
CA SER A 84 19.89 4.28 -30.44
C SER A 84 20.27 5.73 -30.14
N ARG A 85 19.68 6.34 -29.11
CA ARG A 85 20.31 7.37 -28.28
C ARG A 85 19.50 7.62 -27.01
N THR A 86 20.01 7.01 -25.95
CA THR A 86 20.10 7.54 -24.59
C THR A 86 19.74 9.02 -24.44
N ALA A 87 18.65 9.27 -23.70
CA ALA A 87 18.46 10.48 -22.92
C ALA A 87 17.97 10.05 -21.54
N ALA A 88 18.90 9.98 -20.61
CA ALA A 88 18.64 9.80 -19.20
C ALA A 88 17.96 11.05 -18.63
N ALA A 89 16.85 10.85 -17.91
CA ALA A 89 16.40 11.73 -16.85
C ALA A 89 16.11 10.84 -15.65
N SER A 90 16.96 10.97 -14.64
CA SER A 90 17.13 10.06 -13.51
C SER A 90 16.14 10.35 -12.38
N GLY A 91 15.48 9.29 -11.91
CA GLY A 91 14.68 9.17 -10.68
C GLY A 91 14.17 7.72 -10.60
N PRO A 92 14.11 7.06 -9.42
CA PRO A 92 14.09 5.61 -9.34
C PRO A 92 12.79 5.05 -9.94
N THR A 93 12.87 4.37 -11.09
CA THR A 93 11.76 3.54 -11.58
C THR A 93 11.70 2.28 -10.75
N GLY A 94 11.27 2.42 -9.50
CA GLY A 94 10.79 1.31 -8.70
C GLY A 94 9.45 0.87 -9.29
N ILE A 95 9.40 -0.35 -9.81
CA ILE A 95 8.13 -1.03 -10.04
C ILE A 95 7.50 -1.22 -8.66
N GLY A 96 6.33 -0.63 -8.45
CA GLY A 96 5.56 -0.74 -7.22
C GLY A 96 4.75 -2.04 -7.16
N PRO A 97 3.84 -2.18 -6.18
CA PRO A 97 2.90 -3.29 -6.11
C PRO A 97 2.25 -3.53 -7.47
N GLY A 98 2.07 -4.79 -7.84
CA GLY A 98 1.33 -5.11 -9.05
C GLY A 98 1.98 -4.82 -10.39
N GLY A 99 3.30 -4.62 -10.42
CA GLY A 99 3.98 -4.32 -11.67
C GLY A 99 3.74 -2.89 -12.20
N LEU A 100 3.01 -2.05 -11.45
CA LEU A 100 2.71 -0.67 -11.83
C LEU A 100 3.85 0.27 -11.45
N SER A 101 4.11 1.26 -12.31
CA SER A 101 5.07 2.31 -11.97
C SER A 101 4.48 3.28 -10.94
N GLU A 102 5.35 3.90 -10.14
CA GLU A 102 4.95 5.00 -9.25
C GLU A 102 4.21 6.12 -9.98
N ALA A 103 4.63 6.47 -11.20
CA ALA A 103 3.96 7.48 -12.00
C ALA A 103 2.52 7.09 -12.36
N THR A 104 2.28 5.80 -12.65
CA THR A 104 0.93 5.29 -12.92
C THR A 104 0.05 5.38 -11.68
N TYR A 105 0.58 5.03 -10.51
CA TYR A 105 -0.13 5.20 -9.25
C TYR A 105 -0.51 6.66 -8.94
N VAL A 106 0.41 7.59 -9.24
CA VAL A 106 0.15 9.03 -9.09
C VAL A 106 -0.93 9.52 -10.06
N ASP A 107 -0.89 9.07 -11.33
CA ASP A 107 -1.92 9.41 -12.32
C ASP A 107 -3.32 8.94 -11.89
N MET A 108 -3.44 7.66 -11.51
CA MET A 108 -4.70 7.10 -11.04
C MET A 108 -5.23 7.87 -9.81
N ALA A 109 -4.34 8.20 -8.87
CA ALA A 109 -4.68 8.93 -7.65
C ALA A 109 -5.20 10.34 -7.95
N ALA A 110 -4.55 11.04 -8.89
CA ALA A 110 -4.99 12.34 -9.35
C ALA A 110 -6.39 12.26 -10.01
N ARG A 111 -6.64 11.27 -10.87
CA ARG A 111 -7.95 11.08 -11.54
C ARG A 111 -9.06 10.72 -10.55
N LEU A 112 -8.74 9.97 -9.51
CA LEU A 112 -9.68 9.55 -8.48
C LEU A 112 -9.78 10.56 -7.32
N LEU A 113 -8.97 11.62 -7.30
CA LEU A 113 -8.85 12.59 -6.20
C LEU A 113 -8.67 11.91 -4.83
N CYS A 114 -7.78 10.91 -4.78
CA CYS A 114 -7.43 10.20 -3.56
C CYS A 114 -5.91 10.16 -3.37
N GLU A 115 -5.45 9.57 -2.27
CA GLU A 115 -4.03 9.39 -2.03
C GLU A 115 -3.47 8.24 -2.86
N THR A 116 -2.23 8.38 -3.32
CA THR A 116 -1.47 7.29 -3.98
C THR A 116 -1.38 6.05 -3.09
N ALA A 117 -1.21 6.22 -1.77
CA ALA A 117 -1.18 5.13 -0.81
C ALA A 117 -2.50 4.33 -0.79
N ALA A 118 -3.64 4.98 -1.00
CA ALA A 118 -4.95 4.32 -1.03
C ALA A 118 -5.08 3.36 -2.23
N ILE A 119 -4.57 3.75 -3.40
CA ILE A 119 -4.60 2.89 -4.58
C ILE A 119 -3.65 1.71 -4.41
N LYS A 120 -2.42 1.96 -3.93
CA LYS A 120 -1.47 0.88 -3.62
C LYS A 120 -2.02 -0.10 -2.60
N ALA A 121 -2.78 0.38 -1.63
CA ALA A 121 -3.42 -0.45 -0.62
C ALA A 121 -4.42 -1.43 -1.21
N ILE A 122 -5.21 -0.97 -2.17
CA ILE A 122 -6.18 -1.79 -2.89
C ILE A 122 -5.43 -2.81 -3.75
N VAL A 123 -4.48 -2.37 -4.57
CA VAL A 123 -3.70 -3.26 -5.45
C VAL A 123 -3.04 -4.38 -4.65
N GLU A 124 -2.37 -4.04 -3.55
CA GLU A 124 -1.74 -5.04 -2.68
C GLU A 124 -2.77 -6.00 -2.08
N THR A 125 -3.97 -5.53 -1.73
CA THR A 125 -5.01 -6.38 -1.16
C THR A 125 -5.53 -7.42 -2.16
N GLU A 126 -5.63 -7.06 -3.44
CA GLU A 126 -6.22 -7.92 -4.47
C GLU A 126 -5.27 -9.04 -4.93
N VAL A 127 -3.95 -8.81 -4.98
CA VAL A 127 -3.02 -9.68 -5.72
C VAL A 127 -1.65 -9.88 -5.09
N ALA A 128 -1.42 -9.47 -3.83
CA ALA A 128 -0.13 -9.51 -3.08
C ALA A 128 0.80 -10.72 -3.27
N ILE A 129 0.34 -11.85 -3.82
CA ILE A 129 1.14 -13.07 -4.02
C ILE A 129 1.31 -13.47 -5.51
N ARG A 130 0.44 -13.05 -6.44
CA ARG A 130 0.34 -13.68 -7.77
C ARG A 130 0.74 -12.79 -8.95
N GLY A 131 0.67 -11.47 -8.75
CA GLY A 131 0.90 -10.49 -9.81
C GLY A 131 -0.15 -10.50 -10.93
N PRO A 132 -0.01 -9.58 -11.90
CA PRO A 132 -1.04 -9.29 -12.89
C PRO A 132 -1.13 -10.32 -14.01
N PHE A 133 -0.05 -11.07 -14.24
CA PHE A 133 0.08 -12.05 -15.30
C PHE A 133 0.64 -13.36 -14.75
N ASP A 134 0.16 -14.48 -15.29
CA ASP A 134 0.70 -15.81 -15.05
C ASP A 134 2.04 -16.02 -15.79
N PRO A 135 2.76 -17.14 -15.55
CA PRO A 135 4.03 -17.42 -16.22
C PRO A 135 3.93 -17.55 -17.75
N GLN A 136 2.72 -17.66 -18.31
CA GLN A 136 2.47 -17.68 -19.75
C GLN A 136 2.16 -16.27 -20.31
N GLY A 137 2.25 -15.23 -19.49
CA GLY A 137 1.95 -13.85 -19.88
C GLY A 137 0.46 -13.56 -20.04
N ARG A 138 -0.42 -14.46 -19.56
CA ARG A 138 -1.87 -14.25 -19.59
C ARG A 138 -2.30 -13.57 -18.29
N PRO A 139 -3.35 -12.72 -18.28
CA PRO A 139 -3.81 -12.10 -17.05
C PRO A 139 -4.13 -13.14 -15.97
N THR A 140 -3.76 -12.89 -14.72
CA THR A 140 -4.21 -13.74 -13.61
C THR A 140 -5.73 -13.70 -13.54
N ILE A 141 -6.39 -14.87 -13.48
CA ILE A 141 -7.86 -14.96 -13.40
C ILE A 141 -8.35 -15.78 -12.21
N LEU A 142 -9.55 -15.47 -11.74
CA LEU A 142 -10.36 -16.35 -10.89
C LEU A 142 -11.71 -16.58 -11.58
N TYR A 143 -12.04 -17.83 -11.85
CA TYR A 143 -13.31 -18.22 -12.46
C TYR A 143 -14.38 -18.48 -11.37
N GLU A 144 -15.53 -17.85 -11.55
CA GLU A 144 -16.65 -17.85 -10.61
C GLU A 144 -17.86 -18.59 -11.19
N ARG A 145 -17.97 -19.88 -10.87
CA ARG A 145 -19.07 -20.74 -11.37
C ARG A 145 -20.49 -20.25 -11.03
N HIS A 146 -20.63 -19.48 -9.95
CA HIS A 146 -21.91 -18.90 -9.54
C HIS A 146 -22.31 -17.72 -10.43
N THR A 147 -21.34 -16.96 -10.91
CA THR A 147 -21.51 -15.92 -11.92
C THR A 147 -21.86 -16.55 -13.28
N PHE A 148 -21.28 -17.71 -13.60
CA PHE A 148 -21.63 -18.44 -14.83
C PHE A 148 -23.03 -19.03 -14.77
N HIS A 149 -23.43 -19.59 -13.62
CA HIS A 149 -24.81 -19.98 -13.33
C HIS A 149 -25.77 -18.81 -13.57
N LYS A 150 -25.49 -17.64 -12.97
CA LYS A 150 -26.30 -16.42 -13.13
C LYS A 150 -26.45 -16.02 -14.60
N HIS A 151 -25.37 -16.00 -15.37
CA HIS A 151 -25.41 -15.58 -16.77
C HIS A 151 -25.97 -16.62 -17.75
N THR A 152 -26.08 -17.89 -17.34
CA THR A 152 -26.65 -18.97 -18.15
C THR A 152 -28.03 -19.42 -17.67
N GLY A 153 -28.56 -18.79 -16.61
CA GLY A 153 -29.81 -19.19 -15.98
C GLY A 153 -29.77 -20.61 -15.40
N GLY A 154 -28.60 -21.04 -14.93
CA GLY A 154 -28.39 -22.39 -14.37
C GLY A 154 -28.45 -23.54 -15.38
N ARG A 155 -28.48 -23.25 -16.69
CA ARG A 155 -28.60 -24.25 -17.77
C ARG A 155 -27.60 -25.40 -17.67
N TYR A 156 -26.42 -25.14 -17.11
CA TYR A 156 -25.31 -26.09 -17.06
C TYR A 156 -25.06 -26.71 -15.68
N ASP A 157 -25.90 -26.42 -14.67
CA ASP A 157 -25.68 -26.87 -13.28
C ASP A 157 -25.60 -28.39 -13.16
N ALA A 158 -26.49 -29.12 -13.85
CA ALA A 158 -26.54 -30.58 -13.78
C ALA A 158 -25.42 -31.24 -14.60
N ALA A 159 -25.12 -30.69 -15.79
CA ALA A 159 -24.19 -31.30 -16.73
C ALA A 159 -22.71 -30.95 -16.46
N GLN A 160 -22.45 -29.77 -15.86
CA GLN A 160 -21.12 -29.23 -15.61
C GLN A 160 -21.07 -28.51 -14.24
N PRO A 161 -21.31 -29.22 -13.12
CA PRO A 161 -21.42 -28.62 -11.79
C PRO A 161 -20.13 -27.93 -11.29
N ASP A 162 -18.98 -28.25 -11.90
CA ASP A 162 -17.72 -27.58 -11.64
C ASP A 162 -17.59 -26.22 -12.35
N LEU A 163 -18.34 -26.00 -13.43
CA LEU A 163 -18.40 -24.76 -14.21
C LEU A 163 -19.63 -23.90 -13.87
N SER A 164 -20.75 -24.50 -13.48
CA SER A 164 -22.00 -23.82 -13.17
C SER A 164 -22.59 -24.34 -11.87
N SER A 165 -22.83 -23.45 -10.90
CA SER A 165 -23.53 -23.81 -9.66
C SER A 165 -24.01 -22.55 -8.92
N PRO A 166 -25.21 -22.52 -8.32
CA PRO A 166 -25.67 -21.38 -7.54
C PRO A 166 -24.89 -21.18 -6.22
N LYS A 167 -24.10 -22.18 -5.82
CA LYS A 167 -23.31 -22.13 -4.58
C LYS A 167 -21.94 -21.51 -4.84
N ASN A 168 -21.62 -20.44 -4.10
CA ASN A 168 -20.26 -19.96 -3.92
C ASN A 168 -19.48 -21.06 -3.18
N SER A 169 -18.53 -21.70 -3.87
CA SER A 169 -17.66 -22.71 -3.27
C SER A 169 -16.19 -22.35 -3.44
N ILE A 170 -15.35 -23.26 -2.95
CA ILE A 170 -13.93 -23.37 -3.27
C ILE A 170 -13.72 -23.21 -4.79
N TYR A 171 -12.94 -22.21 -5.19
CA TYR A 171 -12.68 -21.85 -6.59
C TYR A 171 -11.80 -22.86 -7.35
N GLY A 172 -11.24 -23.84 -6.65
CA GLY A 172 -10.27 -24.82 -7.17
C GLY A 172 -8.85 -24.26 -7.20
N LYS A 173 -7.93 -25.00 -7.83
CA LYS A 173 -6.52 -24.58 -7.92
C LYS A 173 -6.36 -23.47 -8.97
N TYR A 174 -5.33 -22.63 -8.83
CA TYR A 174 -5.03 -21.59 -9.83
C TYR A 174 -4.68 -22.17 -11.20
N SER A 175 -3.98 -23.31 -11.22
CA SER A 175 -3.65 -24.04 -12.44
C SER A 175 -4.88 -24.48 -13.25
N GLU A 176 -6.06 -24.52 -12.64
CA GLU A 176 -7.30 -25.00 -13.26
C GLU A 176 -8.15 -23.85 -13.83
N GLN A 177 -7.88 -22.59 -13.50
CA GLN A 177 -8.78 -21.46 -13.80
C GLN A 177 -8.96 -21.26 -15.30
N TYR A 178 -7.86 -21.27 -16.06
CA TYR A 178 -7.93 -21.15 -17.52
C TYR A 178 -8.61 -22.37 -18.18
N SER A 179 -8.35 -23.58 -17.67
CA SER A 179 -9.05 -24.78 -18.18
C SER A 179 -10.56 -24.71 -17.93
N LYS A 180 -11.00 -24.19 -16.77
CA LYS A 180 -12.42 -23.95 -16.50
C LYS A 180 -13.01 -22.91 -17.45
N LEU A 181 -12.32 -21.78 -17.61
CA LEU A 181 -12.75 -20.72 -18.53
C LEU A 181 -12.88 -21.25 -19.97
N GLU A 182 -11.89 -21.96 -20.48
CA GLU A 182 -11.89 -22.52 -21.83
C GLU A 182 -13.03 -23.52 -22.05
N ARG A 183 -13.31 -24.39 -21.07
CA ARG A 183 -14.46 -25.30 -21.14
C ARG A 183 -15.78 -24.53 -21.09
N ALA A 184 -15.91 -23.54 -20.22
CA ALA A 184 -17.10 -22.71 -20.13
C ALA A 184 -17.34 -21.90 -21.41
N MET A 185 -16.28 -21.41 -22.07
CA MET A 185 -16.38 -20.68 -23.33
C MET A 185 -16.94 -21.53 -24.47
N LYS A 186 -16.70 -22.84 -24.46
CA LYS A 186 -17.31 -23.78 -25.42
C LYS A 186 -18.82 -23.92 -25.23
N LEU A 187 -19.33 -23.65 -24.02
CA LEU A 187 -20.75 -23.72 -23.68
C LEU A 187 -21.45 -22.37 -23.91
N ASN A 188 -20.84 -21.28 -23.45
CA ASN A 188 -21.29 -19.91 -23.67
C ASN A 188 -20.12 -18.94 -23.43
N SER A 189 -19.52 -18.46 -24.52
CA SER A 189 -18.34 -17.58 -24.47
C SER A 189 -18.58 -16.30 -23.66
N SER A 190 -19.64 -15.54 -23.97
CA SER A 190 -19.87 -14.26 -23.30
C SER A 190 -20.15 -14.43 -21.80
N ALA A 191 -20.95 -15.42 -21.42
CA ALA A 191 -21.20 -15.73 -20.01
C ALA A 191 -19.91 -16.17 -19.31
N ALA A 192 -19.08 -16.99 -19.95
CA ALA A 192 -17.82 -17.47 -19.38
C ALA A 192 -16.85 -16.32 -19.10
N LEU A 193 -16.68 -15.41 -20.06
CA LEU A 193 -15.80 -14.25 -19.90
C LEU A 193 -16.30 -13.28 -18.80
N LYS A 194 -17.62 -13.13 -18.65
CA LYS A 194 -18.22 -12.33 -17.57
C LYS A 194 -17.99 -12.94 -16.18
N SER A 195 -17.80 -14.25 -16.14
CA SER A 195 -17.70 -15.06 -14.92
C SER A 195 -16.26 -15.25 -14.45
N ALA A 196 -15.33 -14.42 -14.92
CA ALA A 196 -13.96 -14.42 -14.44
C ALA A 196 -13.54 -13.02 -14.01
N SER A 197 -12.80 -12.93 -12.91
CA SER A 197 -12.01 -11.74 -12.56
C SER A 197 -10.70 -11.73 -13.34
N TRP A 198 -10.19 -10.54 -13.68
CA TRP A 198 -9.05 -10.40 -14.58
C TRP A 198 -7.97 -9.46 -14.05
N GLY A 199 -6.73 -9.92 -14.14
CA GLY A 199 -5.53 -9.12 -13.95
C GLY A 199 -5.32 -8.61 -12.53
N GLU A 200 -4.57 -7.52 -12.42
CA GLU A 200 -4.13 -6.90 -11.17
C GLU A 200 -5.29 -6.56 -10.26
N PHE A 201 -6.29 -5.86 -10.77
CA PHE A 201 -7.38 -5.35 -9.94
C PHE A 201 -8.50 -6.37 -9.72
N GLN A 202 -8.33 -7.60 -10.22
CA GLN A 202 -9.31 -8.68 -10.18
C GLN A 202 -10.72 -8.22 -10.57
N ILE A 203 -10.83 -7.43 -11.64
CA ILE A 203 -12.12 -6.89 -12.10
C ILE A 203 -12.93 -8.02 -12.72
N LEU A 204 -14.12 -8.30 -12.17
CA LEU A 204 -15.05 -9.29 -12.71
C LEU A 204 -15.60 -8.85 -14.07
N GLY A 205 -15.54 -9.72 -15.08
CA GLY A 205 -15.90 -9.40 -16.46
C GLY A 205 -17.37 -8.97 -16.66
N GLU A 206 -18.27 -9.30 -15.73
CA GLU A 206 -19.64 -8.79 -15.75
C GLU A 206 -19.68 -7.25 -15.68
N ASN A 207 -18.66 -6.62 -15.09
CA ASN A 207 -18.53 -5.16 -14.94
C ASN A 207 -17.87 -4.46 -16.15
N HIS A 208 -17.76 -5.12 -17.30
CA HIS A 208 -17.11 -4.56 -18.50
C HIS A 208 -17.64 -3.17 -18.90
N ILE A 209 -18.96 -2.93 -18.79
CA ILE A 209 -19.56 -1.63 -19.12
C ILE A 209 -19.07 -0.54 -18.17
N GLN A 210 -19.07 -0.80 -16.86
CA GLN A 210 -18.54 0.13 -15.85
C GLN A 210 -17.04 0.33 -15.99
N ALA A 211 -16.32 -0.68 -16.49
CA ALA A 211 -14.91 -0.59 -16.86
C ALA A 211 -14.65 0.18 -18.17
N GLY A 212 -15.69 0.71 -18.83
CA GLY A 212 -15.55 1.52 -20.06
C GLY A 212 -15.50 0.72 -21.36
N HIS A 213 -15.85 -0.57 -21.32
CA HIS A 213 -15.79 -1.46 -22.47
C HIS A 213 -17.19 -1.87 -22.94
N PRO A 214 -17.53 -1.70 -24.24
CA PRO A 214 -18.86 -1.98 -24.75
C PRO A 214 -19.22 -3.47 -24.76
N THR A 215 -18.22 -4.36 -24.77
CA THR A 215 -18.41 -5.81 -24.72
C THR A 215 -17.40 -6.47 -23.79
N VAL A 216 -17.74 -7.64 -23.25
CA VAL A 216 -16.82 -8.40 -22.37
C VAL A 216 -15.57 -8.85 -23.13
N GLU A 217 -15.68 -9.13 -24.43
CA GLU A 217 -14.54 -9.48 -25.28
C GLU A 217 -13.56 -8.31 -25.40
N SER A 218 -14.08 -7.09 -25.59
CA SER A 218 -13.25 -5.87 -25.65
C SER A 218 -12.58 -5.56 -24.31
N PHE A 219 -13.25 -5.84 -23.19
CA PHE A 219 -12.68 -5.77 -21.85
C PHE A 219 -11.55 -6.78 -21.67
N VAL A 220 -11.77 -8.05 -22.01
CA VAL A 220 -10.76 -9.10 -21.88
C VAL A 220 -9.54 -8.84 -22.78
N ALA A 221 -9.77 -8.33 -24.00
CA ALA A 221 -8.69 -7.90 -24.87
C ALA A 221 -7.84 -6.79 -24.22
N ALA A 222 -8.48 -5.81 -23.56
CA ALA A 222 -7.78 -4.78 -22.81
C ALA A 222 -7.00 -5.36 -21.64
N MET A 223 -7.58 -6.27 -20.84
CA MET A 223 -6.88 -6.89 -19.70
C MET A 223 -5.63 -7.67 -20.13
N LYS A 224 -5.66 -8.30 -21.32
CA LYS A 224 -4.52 -8.98 -21.94
C LYS A 224 -3.45 -8.03 -22.49
N SER A 225 -3.81 -6.80 -22.83
CA SER A 225 -2.91 -5.88 -23.53
C SER A 225 -1.80 -5.31 -22.65
N GLY A 226 -2.00 -5.27 -21.34
CA GLY A 226 -0.99 -4.82 -20.40
C GLY A 226 -1.55 -4.26 -19.10
N ILE A 227 -0.66 -4.07 -18.13
CA ILE A 227 -1.00 -3.59 -16.79
C ILE A 227 -1.64 -2.18 -16.79
N LEU A 228 -1.27 -1.34 -17.76
CA LEU A 228 -1.85 0.00 -17.90
C LEU A 228 -3.34 -0.06 -18.28
N ALA A 229 -3.73 -0.97 -19.18
CA ALA A 229 -5.13 -1.14 -19.54
C ALA A 229 -5.95 -1.71 -18.38
N GLN A 230 -5.34 -2.55 -17.53
CA GLN A 230 -5.96 -3.02 -16.29
C GLN A 230 -6.19 -1.85 -15.30
N ALA A 231 -5.23 -0.93 -15.19
CA ALA A 231 -5.37 0.28 -14.38
C ALA A 231 -6.46 1.23 -14.90
N GLU A 232 -6.56 1.41 -16.22
CA GLU A 232 -7.63 2.21 -16.84
C GLU A 232 -9.03 1.67 -16.51
N ALA A 233 -9.21 0.34 -16.61
CA ALA A 233 -10.48 -0.31 -16.26
C ALA A 233 -10.83 -0.13 -14.78
N PHE A 234 -9.84 -0.21 -13.88
CA PHE A 234 -10.05 0.04 -12.46
C PHE A 234 -10.51 1.47 -12.20
N VAL A 235 -9.82 2.46 -12.77
CA VAL A 235 -10.21 3.87 -12.62
C VAL A 235 -11.64 4.10 -13.15
N ALA A 236 -11.99 3.51 -14.30
CA ALA A 236 -13.33 3.61 -14.86
C ALA A 236 -14.41 3.05 -13.92
N ILE A 237 -14.19 1.86 -13.34
CA ILE A 237 -15.13 1.25 -12.37
C ILE A 237 -15.32 2.14 -11.14
N VAL A 238 -14.23 2.65 -10.58
CA VAL A 238 -14.30 3.50 -9.38
C VAL A 238 -15.05 4.79 -9.69
N ILE A 239 -14.83 5.41 -10.85
CA ILE A 239 -15.57 6.62 -11.28
C ILE A 239 -17.06 6.32 -11.51
N ALA A 240 -17.38 5.15 -12.05
CA ALA A 240 -18.76 4.77 -12.39
C ALA A 240 -19.67 4.60 -11.16
N ASP A 241 -19.13 4.20 -9.99
CA ASP A 241 -19.90 4.13 -8.73
C ASP A 241 -19.48 5.25 -7.76
N ARG A 242 -20.33 6.28 -7.63
CA ARG A 242 -20.11 7.42 -6.72
C ARG A 242 -19.89 7.02 -5.27
N ARG A 243 -20.50 5.91 -4.81
CA ARG A 243 -20.33 5.42 -3.43
C ARG A 243 -18.97 4.76 -3.27
N LEU A 244 -18.52 4.02 -4.28
CA LEU A 244 -17.19 3.42 -4.30
C LEU A 244 -16.09 4.50 -4.32
N LEU A 245 -16.24 5.51 -5.19
CA LEU A 245 -15.36 6.66 -5.25
C LEU A 245 -15.31 7.43 -3.92
N ALA A 246 -16.47 7.71 -3.31
CA ALA A 246 -16.53 8.38 -2.02
C ALA A 246 -15.85 7.54 -0.92
N ALA A 247 -16.09 6.23 -0.89
CA ALA A 247 -15.45 5.34 0.07
C ALA A 247 -13.93 5.31 -0.09
N LEU A 248 -13.42 5.30 -1.33
CA LEU A 248 -11.99 5.40 -1.61
C LEU A 248 -11.39 6.70 -1.07
N ARG A 249 -12.00 7.84 -1.40
CA ARG A 249 -11.53 9.17 -0.98
C ARG A 249 -11.53 9.35 0.54
N GLN A 250 -12.55 8.79 1.19
CA GLN A 250 -12.70 8.85 2.64
C GLN A 250 -11.92 7.75 3.37
N ARG A 251 -11.22 6.87 2.63
CA ARG A 251 -10.52 5.69 3.19
C ARG A 251 -11.46 4.78 4.00
N ASN A 252 -12.74 4.75 3.60
CA ASN A 252 -13.76 3.89 4.21
C ASN A 252 -13.62 2.47 3.63
N TRP A 253 -12.61 1.75 4.11
CA TRP A 253 -12.24 0.42 3.61
C TRP A 253 -13.38 -0.59 3.70
N ALA A 254 -14.19 -0.52 4.76
CA ALA A 254 -15.35 -1.38 4.92
C ALA A 254 -16.40 -1.15 3.81
N THR A 255 -16.71 0.12 3.52
CA THR A 255 -17.66 0.44 2.45
C THR A 255 -17.09 0.13 1.07
N PHE A 256 -15.81 0.44 0.85
CA PHE A 256 -15.12 0.12 -0.40
C PHE A 256 -15.13 -1.39 -0.65
N ALA A 257 -14.67 -2.19 0.32
CA ALA A 257 -14.63 -3.63 0.22
C ALA A 257 -16.04 -4.24 0.05
N ARG A 258 -17.05 -3.73 0.75
CA ARG A 258 -18.44 -4.21 0.58
C ARG A 258 -18.98 -3.99 -0.84
N ILE A 259 -18.65 -2.86 -1.47
CA ILE A 259 -19.12 -2.54 -2.83
C ILE A 259 -18.29 -3.31 -3.86
N TYR A 260 -16.96 -3.36 -3.70
CA TYR A 260 -16.04 -3.93 -4.68
C TYR A 260 -15.99 -5.47 -4.61
N ASN A 261 -15.87 -6.03 -3.41
CA ASN A 261 -15.73 -7.47 -3.15
C ASN A 261 -17.06 -8.15 -2.75
N GLY A 262 -18.12 -7.36 -2.56
CA GLY A 262 -19.45 -7.86 -2.21
C GLY A 262 -19.74 -7.95 -0.70
N PRO A 263 -20.98 -8.33 -0.32
CA PRO A 263 -21.46 -8.24 1.07
C PRO A 263 -20.71 -9.17 2.05
N LYS A 264 -20.06 -10.22 1.54
CA LYS A 264 -19.27 -11.17 2.34
C LYS A 264 -17.79 -10.80 2.45
N TYR A 265 -17.41 -9.56 2.13
CA TYR A 265 -16.01 -9.11 2.15
C TYR A 265 -15.28 -9.36 3.49
N LYS A 266 -16.03 -9.37 4.60
CA LYS A 266 -15.48 -9.63 5.95
C LYS A 266 -14.90 -11.04 6.10
N ASP A 267 -15.45 -12.02 5.40
CA ASP A 267 -14.99 -13.42 5.47
C ASP A 267 -13.52 -13.56 5.05
N ASN A 268 -13.04 -12.64 4.20
CA ASN A 268 -11.67 -12.61 3.71
C ASN A 268 -10.85 -11.41 4.25
N ASN A 269 -11.41 -10.68 5.23
CA ASN A 269 -10.81 -9.50 5.86
C ASN A 269 -10.29 -8.46 4.84
N TYR A 270 -11.05 -8.21 3.76
CA TYR A 270 -10.63 -7.28 2.70
C TYR A 270 -10.38 -5.87 3.23
N ASP A 271 -11.25 -5.37 4.10
CA ASP A 271 -11.13 -4.04 4.69
C ASP A 271 -9.95 -3.92 5.65
N GLY A 272 -9.70 -4.94 6.48
CA GLY A 272 -8.52 -4.96 7.35
C GLY A 272 -7.21 -5.00 6.56
N LYS A 273 -7.16 -5.80 5.47
CA LYS A 273 -6.00 -5.85 4.56
C LYS A 273 -5.76 -4.50 3.87
N MET A 274 -6.81 -3.87 3.33
CA MET A 274 -6.69 -2.53 2.72
C MET A 274 -6.21 -1.50 3.74
N ARG A 275 -6.72 -1.56 4.98
CA ARG A 275 -6.28 -0.66 6.05
C ARG A 275 -4.79 -0.83 6.38
N ALA A 276 -4.34 -2.07 6.58
CA ALA A 276 -2.95 -2.39 6.88
C ALA A 276 -2.01 -1.99 5.73
N ASN A 277 -2.40 -2.31 4.49
CA ASN A 277 -1.62 -1.93 3.31
C ASN A 277 -1.56 -0.42 3.13
N TYR A 278 -2.66 0.30 3.37
CA TYR A 278 -2.69 1.76 3.32
C TYR A 278 -1.71 2.36 4.31
N GLN A 279 -1.73 1.90 5.57
CA GLN A 279 -0.76 2.31 6.58
C GLN A 279 0.67 2.06 6.07
N ARG A 280 0.99 0.87 5.54
CA ARG A 280 2.33 0.60 5.01
C ARG A 280 2.76 1.61 3.92
N PHE A 281 1.89 1.92 2.97
CA PHE A 281 2.22 2.80 1.86
C PHE A 281 2.16 4.30 2.18
N SER A 282 1.37 4.71 3.17
CA SER A 282 1.38 6.09 3.66
C SER A 282 2.71 6.41 4.36
N HIS A 283 3.32 5.44 5.04
CA HIS A 283 4.62 5.59 5.70
C HIS A 283 5.83 5.41 4.74
N ALA A 284 5.73 4.58 3.69
CA ALA A 284 6.83 4.34 2.74
C ALA A 284 7.25 5.60 1.95
N ARG A 285 6.36 6.59 1.80
CA ARG A 285 6.66 7.87 1.11
C ARG A 285 7.65 8.75 1.90
N TRP A 286 7.78 8.55 3.21
CA TRP A 286 8.62 9.36 4.09
C TRP A 286 10.10 8.94 4.08
N VAL A 287 10.40 7.65 3.88
CA VAL A 287 11.78 7.12 3.88
C VAL A 287 12.53 7.42 2.57
N LEU A 288 11.85 7.44 1.42
CA LEU A 288 12.46 7.73 0.11
C LEU A 288 12.72 9.23 -0.11
N SER A 289 11.88 10.11 0.46
CA SER A 289 12.08 11.56 0.39
C SER A 289 13.37 12.01 1.12
N LEU A 290 13.73 11.36 2.23
CA LEU A 290 14.98 11.62 2.96
C LEU A 290 16.24 11.19 2.19
N LYS A 291 16.19 10.04 1.50
CA LYS A 291 17.32 9.56 0.68
C LYS A 291 17.55 10.44 -0.56
N GLY A 292 16.50 11.05 -1.12
CA GLY A 292 16.60 12.00 -2.23
C GLY A 292 17.25 13.34 -1.86
N SER A 293 17.04 13.81 -0.63
CA SER A 293 17.64 15.07 -0.12
C SER A 293 19.10 14.93 0.31
N LEU A 294 19.55 13.71 0.66
CA LEU A 294 20.97 13.43 0.96
C LEU A 294 21.83 13.14 -0.29
N GLY A 295 21.21 12.90 -1.45
CA GLY A 295 21.91 12.57 -2.70
C GLY A 295 22.51 13.75 -3.48
N LEU A 296 22.26 15.00 -3.06
CA LEU A 296 22.79 16.21 -3.72
C LEU A 296 23.89 16.93 -2.92
N ALA A 297 24.29 16.39 -1.76
CA ALA A 297 25.26 17.03 -0.86
C ALA A 297 26.56 16.22 -0.66
N ALA A 298 26.92 15.32 -1.60
CA ALA A 298 28.13 14.50 -1.52
C ALA A 298 29.05 14.67 -2.73
N ALA A 299 29.19 15.90 -3.23
CA ALA A 299 30.20 16.26 -4.22
C ALA A 299 30.84 17.62 -3.88
N CYS A 300 31.51 17.69 -2.73
CA CYS A 300 32.56 18.69 -2.48
C CYS A 300 33.29 18.34 -1.18
N ALA A 301 34.47 17.74 -1.30
CA ALA A 301 35.64 17.86 -0.42
C ALA A 301 36.57 16.65 -0.61
N VAL A 302 37.32 16.65 -1.72
CA VAL A 302 38.59 15.92 -1.78
C VAL A 302 39.66 16.98 -1.96
N ALA A 303 40.33 17.36 -0.86
CA ALA A 303 41.67 17.92 -0.89
C ALA A 303 42.29 17.91 0.52
N ALA A 304 43.42 17.20 0.62
CA ALA A 304 44.52 17.37 1.58
C ALA A 304 44.28 16.98 3.06
N CYS A 305 44.75 15.79 3.44
CA CYS A 305 46.08 15.65 4.06
C CYS A 305 46.43 14.16 4.22
N SER A 306 47.54 13.78 3.61
CA SER A 306 48.15 12.45 3.65
C SER A 306 48.93 12.26 4.95
N VAL A 307 48.73 11.14 5.66
CA VAL A 307 49.82 10.39 6.32
C VAL A 307 49.41 8.91 6.39
N GLU A 308 50.27 8.04 5.87
CA GLU A 308 50.15 6.57 5.83
C GLU A 308 50.47 5.88 7.18
N PRO A 309 50.14 4.57 7.33
CA PRO A 309 50.22 3.85 8.59
C PRO A 309 51.58 3.16 8.79
N SER A 310 52.02 3.07 10.06
CA SER A 310 53.15 2.23 10.47
C SER A 310 52.65 0.94 11.12
N VAL A 311 53.12 -0.16 10.54
CA VAL A 311 53.09 -1.54 11.03
C VAL A 311 53.97 -1.67 12.28
N ALA A 312 53.51 -2.41 13.30
CA ALA A 312 54.39 -3.07 14.25
C ALA A 312 53.83 -4.45 14.65
N THR A 313 54.54 -5.46 14.18
CA THR A 313 54.56 -6.86 14.61
C THR A 313 55.07 -7.00 16.05
N SER A 314 54.54 -7.95 16.84
CA SER A 314 55.37 -9.01 17.42
C SER A 314 54.58 -10.11 18.15
N ASN A 315 55.10 -11.33 17.98
CA ASN A 315 54.68 -12.58 18.60
C ASN A 315 55.03 -12.65 20.09
N THR A 316 54.32 -13.48 20.86
CA THR A 316 54.98 -14.42 21.80
C THR A 316 54.08 -15.61 22.15
N VAL A 317 54.73 -16.78 22.13
CA VAL A 317 54.22 -18.13 22.41
C VAL A 317 54.41 -18.43 23.90
N GLY A 318 53.49 -19.20 24.48
CA GLY A 318 53.60 -19.80 25.82
C GLY A 318 52.64 -20.97 26.02
N THR A 319 53.07 -22.16 25.60
CA THR A 319 52.67 -23.51 26.06
C THR A 319 52.95 -23.65 27.58
N VAL A 320 52.40 -24.52 28.43
CA VAL A 320 51.53 -25.73 28.44
C VAL A 320 51.18 -25.96 29.93
N GLN A 321 50.01 -26.49 30.30
CA GLN A 321 49.92 -27.65 31.20
C GLN A 321 48.50 -28.25 31.30
N ASN A 322 48.45 -29.49 30.76
CA ASN A 322 47.62 -30.66 31.04
C ASN A 322 46.90 -30.72 32.41
N SER A 323 45.66 -31.25 32.40
CA SER A 323 45.30 -32.49 33.14
C SER A 323 43.89 -33.01 32.83
N SER A 324 43.85 -34.19 32.21
CA SER A 324 42.98 -35.38 32.43
C SER A 324 41.43 -35.29 32.38
N VAL A 325 40.89 -35.68 31.21
CA VAL A 325 39.99 -36.81 30.90
C VAL A 325 39.15 -37.45 32.03
N VAL A 326 37.83 -37.50 31.84
CA VAL A 326 37.01 -38.74 31.92
C VAL A 326 35.90 -38.70 30.87
N VAL A 327 35.92 -39.68 29.96
CA VAL A 327 34.84 -40.00 29.03
C VAL A 327 33.93 -41.04 29.68
N SER A 328 32.61 -40.85 29.62
CA SER A 328 31.66 -41.95 29.75
C SER A 328 30.47 -41.71 28.82
N THR A 329 30.39 -42.58 27.82
CA THR A 329 29.28 -42.75 26.89
C THR A 329 28.16 -43.54 27.55
N ALA A 330 26.94 -43.02 27.52
CA ALA A 330 25.73 -43.85 27.59
C ALA A 330 24.63 -43.21 26.75
N VAL A 331 24.39 -43.85 25.60
CA VAL A 331 23.22 -43.64 24.75
C VAL A 331 21.98 -44.14 25.49
N SER A 332 20.98 -43.28 25.64
CA SER A 332 19.60 -43.72 25.86
C SER A 332 18.63 -42.67 25.31
N VAL A 333 17.86 -43.07 24.29
CA VAL A 333 16.68 -42.36 23.80
C VAL A 333 15.50 -42.78 24.67
N PRO A 334 14.63 -41.83 25.07
CA PRO A 334 13.20 -42.14 25.05
C PRO A 334 12.38 -41.07 24.33
N SER A 335 11.62 -41.58 23.35
CA SER A 335 10.22 -41.34 23.02
C SER A 335 9.54 -40.03 23.46
N ALA A 336 8.86 -39.45 22.48
CA ALA A 336 7.93 -38.33 22.53
C ALA A 336 6.99 -38.32 23.74
N ALA A 337 7.06 -37.22 24.48
CA ALA A 337 5.89 -36.52 24.97
C ALA A 337 6.13 -35.03 24.70
N SER A 338 5.45 -34.51 23.68
CA SER A 338 5.41 -33.09 23.35
C SER A 338 4.77 -32.33 24.51
N ALA A 339 5.59 -31.92 25.48
CA ALA A 339 5.19 -30.96 26.50
C ALA A 339 4.94 -29.61 25.81
N SER A 340 3.68 -29.18 25.84
CA SER A 340 3.23 -27.87 25.41
C SER A 340 3.96 -26.78 26.21
N ALA A 341 5.02 -26.21 25.64
CA ALA A 341 5.66 -25.03 26.20
C ALA A 341 4.77 -23.80 25.97
N SER A 342 3.86 -23.52 26.90
CA SER A 342 3.27 -22.19 27.04
C SER A 342 4.41 -21.21 27.30
N GLN A 343 4.69 -20.34 26.33
CA GLN A 343 5.81 -19.40 26.40
C GLN A 343 5.49 -18.27 27.38
N ASP A 344 6.25 -18.21 28.47
CA ASP A 344 6.11 -17.25 29.57
C ASP A 344 6.80 -15.92 29.22
N LEU A 345 6.26 -15.18 28.24
CA LEU A 345 6.78 -13.85 27.90
C LEU A 345 6.53 -12.86 29.04
N LYS A 346 7.59 -12.15 29.48
CA LYS A 346 7.54 -11.18 30.58
C LYS A 346 8.30 -9.90 30.22
N LEU A 347 7.92 -8.79 30.87
CA LEU A 347 8.69 -7.55 30.84
C LEU A 347 9.70 -7.57 32.00
N ALA A 348 10.96 -7.23 31.75
CA ALA A 348 12.02 -7.32 32.75
C ALA A 348 13.11 -6.25 32.62
N GLY A 349 13.21 -5.39 33.63
CA GLY A 349 14.17 -4.29 33.64
C GLY A 349 13.90 -3.26 32.55
N GLN A 350 14.61 -2.14 32.60
CA GLN A 350 14.46 -1.06 31.63
C GLN A 350 15.12 -1.40 30.29
N ALA A 351 14.63 -0.76 29.23
CA ALA A 351 15.31 -0.73 27.93
C ALA A 351 16.74 -0.18 28.10
N ASP A 352 17.72 -0.84 27.48
CA ASP A 352 19.11 -0.38 27.51
C ASP A 352 19.36 0.80 26.54
N GLY A 353 20.53 1.43 26.68
CA GLY A 353 20.90 2.59 25.86
C GLY A 353 21.00 2.29 24.37
N ALA A 354 21.32 1.04 23.98
CA ALA A 354 21.44 0.66 22.58
C ALA A 354 20.05 0.57 21.93
N ALA A 355 19.08 -0.05 22.60
CA ALA A 355 17.69 -0.10 22.15
C ALA A 355 17.07 1.30 22.06
N VAL A 356 17.36 2.17 23.03
CA VAL A 356 16.95 3.59 23.03
C VAL A 356 17.53 4.31 21.82
N ALA A 357 18.84 4.20 21.57
CA ALA A 357 19.50 4.84 20.45
C ALA A 357 18.97 4.33 19.09
N ALA A 358 18.77 3.02 18.94
CA ALA A 358 18.20 2.42 17.74
C ALA A 358 16.76 2.92 17.49
N THR A 359 15.97 3.08 18.55
CA THR A 359 14.60 3.60 18.48
C THR A 359 14.57 5.08 18.11
N LEU A 360 15.47 5.90 18.67
CA LEU A 360 15.61 7.30 18.27
C LEU A 360 16.04 7.42 16.79
N ALA A 361 16.95 6.55 16.34
CA ALA A 361 17.35 6.50 14.94
C ALA A 361 16.18 6.10 14.03
N GLU A 362 15.33 5.14 14.44
CA GLU A 362 14.12 4.78 13.69
C GLU A 362 13.09 5.91 13.70
N ALA A 363 12.84 6.55 14.84
CA ALA A 363 11.92 7.69 14.93
C ALA A 363 12.38 8.84 14.03
N GLN A 364 13.68 9.13 14.02
CA GLN A 364 14.28 10.12 13.11
C GLN A 364 14.13 9.69 11.64
N ARG A 365 14.32 8.41 11.30
CA ARG A 365 14.06 7.88 9.95
C ARG A 365 12.59 8.05 9.53
N GLN A 366 11.68 7.97 10.49
CA GLN A 366 10.25 8.22 10.29
C GLN A 366 9.89 9.72 10.36
N GLN A 367 10.85 10.63 10.48
CA GLN A 367 10.65 12.09 10.59
C GLN A 367 9.84 12.54 11.81
N MET A 368 9.87 11.75 12.88
CA MET A 368 9.36 12.19 14.16
C MET A 368 10.38 13.11 14.84
N THR A 369 9.90 14.19 15.46
CA THR A 369 10.75 15.14 16.19
C THR A 369 10.38 15.20 17.67
N ASP A 370 11.21 15.85 18.48
CA ASP A 370 10.93 16.07 19.90
C ASP A 370 10.64 14.78 20.67
N ILE A 371 11.27 13.69 20.24
CA ILE A 371 11.04 12.34 20.77
C ILE A 371 11.56 12.22 22.18
N LYS A 372 10.68 11.80 23.08
CA LYS A 372 10.97 11.48 24.47
C LYS A 372 10.55 10.04 24.73
N ILE A 373 11.54 9.15 24.81
CA ILE A 373 11.32 7.76 25.23
C ILE A 373 11.08 7.73 26.74
N SER A 374 9.97 7.12 27.15
CA SER A 374 9.63 6.91 28.55
C SER A 374 10.42 5.74 29.12
N LYS A 375 11.48 6.03 29.88
CA LYS A 375 12.30 5.01 30.56
C LYS A 375 11.48 4.16 31.54
N SER A 376 10.48 4.74 32.18
CA SER A 376 9.61 4.03 33.12
C SER A 376 8.58 3.13 32.43
N GLN A 377 8.35 3.31 31.13
CA GLN A 377 7.42 2.52 30.32
C GLN A 377 8.10 1.87 29.10
N SER A 378 9.40 1.55 29.23
CA SER A 378 10.17 0.86 28.20
C SER A 378 10.98 -0.25 28.86
N PHE A 379 10.80 -1.49 28.38
CA PHE A 379 11.26 -2.69 29.08
C PHE A 379 11.85 -3.72 28.12
N ARG A 380 12.78 -4.55 28.62
CA ARG A 380 13.17 -5.75 27.87
C ARG A 380 12.05 -6.77 27.91
N VAL A 381 11.85 -7.47 26.81
CA VAL A 381 10.92 -8.60 26.70
C VAL A 381 11.74 -9.88 26.80
N ILE A 382 11.46 -10.69 27.82
CA ILE A 382 12.16 -11.95 28.08
C ILE A 382 11.24 -13.14 27.87
N ASN A 383 11.81 -14.25 27.38
CA ASN A 383 11.21 -15.58 27.40
C ASN A 383 12.09 -16.48 28.26
N GLY A 384 11.60 -16.85 29.45
CA GLY A 384 12.45 -17.43 30.49
C GLY A 384 13.53 -16.43 30.91
N THR A 385 14.81 -16.77 30.73
CA THR A 385 15.94 -15.88 31.03
C THR A 385 16.49 -15.16 29.80
N LYS A 386 16.02 -15.49 28.60
CA LYS A 386 16.52 -14.95 27.34
C LYS A 386 15.76 -13.69 26.94
N GLN A 387 16.46 -12.58 26.71
CA GLN A 387 15.89 -11.41 26.05
C GLN A 387 15.57 -11.74 24.59
N VAL A 388 14.33 -11.51 24.19
CA VAL A 388 13.83 -11.76 22.82
C VAL A 388 13.53 -10.49 22.06
N ALA A 389 13.28 -9.38 22.75
CA ALA A 389 13.09 -8.05 22.18
C ALA A 389 13.19 -6.97 23.28
N THR A 390 13.05 -5.72 22.90
CA THR A 390 12.84 -4.58 23.80
C THR A 390 11.62 -3.82 23.35
N VAL A 391 10.67 -3.55 24.25
CA VAL A 391 9.53 -2.68 24.01
C VAL A 391 9.83 -1.28 24.51
N LEU A 392 9.62 -0.28 23.67
CA LEU A 392 9.84 1.13 24.01
C LEU A 392 8.57 1.92 23.75
N THR A 393 8.21 2.79 24.67
CA THR A 393 7.08 3.72 24.48
C THR A 393 7.54 5.14 24.75
N GLY A 394 6.86 6.10 24.14
CA GLY A 394 7.21 7.51 24.32
C GLY A 394 6.22 8.44 23.67
N GLU A 395 6.60 9.71 23.68
CA GLU A 395 5.87 10.80 23.05
C GLU A 395 6.80 11.60 22.14
N GLY A 396 6.22 12.34 21.21
CA GLY A 396 6.95 13.24 20.32
C GLY A 396 6.03 13.80 19.26
N LYS A 397 6.58 14.57 18.33
CA LYS A 397 5.83 15.09 17.20
C LYS A 397 5.87 14.08 16.06
N MET A 398 4.69 13.65 15.63
CA MET A 398 4.54 12.74 14.50
C MET A 398 4.64 13.51 13.17
N PRO A 399 5.00 12.84 12.06
CA PRO A 399 4.99 13.48 10.74
C PRO A 399 3.61 14.06 10.45
N ASP A 400 3.52 15.28 9.93
CA ASP A 400 2.26 15.96 9.62
C ASP A 400 1.29 16.19 10.82
N ALA A 401 1.67 15.85 12.05
CA ALA A 401 0.83 16.09 13.21
C ALA A 401 0.98 17.52 13.73
N THR A 402 -0.15 18.16 14.01
CA THR A 402 -0.18 19.50 14.62
C THR A 402 0.17 19.43 16.12
N ASN A 403 -0.22 18.35 16.79
CA ASN A 403 -0.05 18.13 18.22
C ASN A 403 0.95 17.00 18.50
N ALA A 404 1.38 16.89 19.75
CA ALA A 404 2.20 15.77 20.21
C ALA A 404 1.40 14.45 20.10
N GLY A 405 2.08 13.42 19.61
CA GLY A 405 1.58 12.05 19.54
C GLY A 405 2.40 11.10 20.43
N CYS A 406 1.85 9.91 20.66
CA CYS A 406 2.49 8.82 21.37
C CYS A 406 2.94 7.76 20.36
N PHE A 407 3.92 6.94 20.73
CA PHE A 407 4.34 5.80 19.92
C PHE A 407 4.67 4.59 20.77
N ILE A 408 4.73 3.44 20.09
CA ILE A 408 5.36 2.23 20.60
C ILE A 408 6.36 1.70 19.56
N ALA A 409 7.47 1.17 20.04
CA ALA A 409 8.45 0.48 19.24
C ALA A 409 8.81 -0.89 19.84
N ILE A 410 9.15 -1.83 18.97
CA ILE A 410 9.76 -3.11 19.33
C ILE A 410 11.10 -3.24 18.61
N GLN A 411 12.17 -3.38 19.39
CA GLN A 411 13.50 -3.70 18.89
C GLN A 411 13.75 -5.21 19.04
N GLN A 412 13.98 -5.91 17.92
CA GLN A 412 14.28 -7.35 17.88
C GLN A 412 15.56 -7.54 17.05
N GLY A 413 16.66 -7.92 17.70
CA GLY A 413 17.97 -7.92 17.03
C GLY A 413 18.36 -6.51 16.60
N ASP A 414 18.75 -6.30 15.36
CA ASP A 414 19.09 -4.96 14.86
C ASP A 414 17.88 -4.19 14.30
N ASP A 415 16.73 -4.87 14.18
CA ASP A 415 15.52 -4.31 13.58
C ASP A 415 14.66 -3.61 14.63
N VAL A 416 14.15 -2.43 14.27
CA VAL A 416 13.21 -1.65 15.07
C VAL A 416 11.91 -1.47 14.27
N ALA A 417 10.82 -2.02 14.78
CA ALA A 417 9.48 -1.69 14.32
C ALA A 417 8.91 -0.61 15.24
N LEU A 418 8.67 0.58 14.71
CA LEU A 418 8.09 1.71 15.44
C LEU A 418 6.81 2.14 14.74
N ILE A 419 5.73 2.32 15.51
CA ILE A 419 4.47 2.87 15.02
C ILE A 419 4.02 4.06 15.89
N PRO A 420 3.64 5.19 15.28
CA PRO A 420 2.82 6.20 15.93
C PRO A 420 1.47 5.59 16.37
N THR A 421 0.93 6.08 17.48
CA THR A 421 -0.33 5.60 18.06
C THR A 421 -1.31 6.77 18.28
N LEU A 422 -1.45 7.25 19.52
CA LEU A 422 -2.32 8.37 19.87
C LEU A 422 -1.78 9.68 19.28
N GLY A 423 -2.65 10.55 18.78
CA GLY A 423 -2.26 11.81 18.14
C GLY A 423 -1.78 11.66 16.70
N TYR A 424 -2.11 10.54 16.05
CA TYR A 424 -1.74 10.27 14.65
C TYR A 424 -2.75 9.38 13.92
N GLY A 425 -2.92 9.61 12.62
CA GLY A 425 -3.76 8.79 11.76
C GLY A 425 -5.23 8.75 12.21
N ASN A 426 -5.76 7.55 12.50
CA ASN A 426 -7.14 7.38 12.97
C ASN A 426 -7.35 7.84 14.43
N TYR A 427 -6.28 8.19 15.14
CA TYR A 427 -6.28 8.62 16.55
C TYR A 427 -5.75 10.06 16.68
N ASP A 428 -5.80 10.86 15.61
CA ASP A 428 -5.26 12.23 15.53
C ASP A 428 -6.07 13.28 16.29
N ALA A 429 -7.32 12.97 16.64
CA ALA A 429 -8.22 13.85 17.39
C ALA A 429 -7.72 14.17 18.80
N ASP A 430 -6.91 13.27 19.38
CA ASP A 430 -6.46 13.32 20.76
C ASP A 430 -4.99 13.71 20.85
N THR A 431 -4.63 14.60 21.78
CA THR A 431 -3.23 14.94 22.01
C THR A 431 -2.61 13.99 23.02
N CYS A 432 -1.46 13.43 22.69
CA CYS A 432 -0.71 12.57 23.60
C CYS A 432 -0.08 13.38 24.74
N GLY A 433 -0.23 12.87 25.97
CA GLY A 433 0.44 13.33 27.19
C GLY A 433 1.41 12.33 27.79
N GLY A 434 1.81 11.32 27.00
CA GLY A 434 2.81 10.32 27.34
C GLY A 434 2.24 8.96 27.77
N PRO A 435 3.05 7.89 27.74
CA PRO A 435 2.67 6.58 28.22
C PRO A 435 2.58 6.53 29.75
N LEU A 436 1.44 6.04 30.26
CA LEU A 436 1.17 5.81 31.68
C LEU A 436 1.51 4.38 32.10
N ALA A 437 1.26 3.39 31.24
CA ALA A 437 1.56 1.99 31.50
C ALA A 437 1.75 1.21 30.19
N VAL A 438 2.63 0.21 30.18
CA VAL A 438 2.70 -0.81 29.12
C VAL A 438 2.80 -2.20 29.75
N GLY A 439 2.18 -3.20 29.12
CA GLY A 439 2.28 -4.58 29.58
C GLY A 439 1.84 -5.61 28.56
N ILE A 440 2.32 -6.83 28.71
CA ILE A 440 1.87 -7.97 27.89
C ILE A 440 0.45 -8.35 28.34
N VAL A 441 -0.49 -8.35 27.39
CA VAL A 441 -1.91 -8.67 27.61
C VAL A 441 -2.32 -9.99 26.97
N SER A 442 -1.54 -10.49 26.01
CA SER A 442 -1.67 -11.83 25.42
C SER A 442 -0.30 -12.34 24.99
N ALA A 443 -0.03 -13.65 25.15
CA ALA A 443 1.20 -14.29 24.71
C ALA A 443 1.04 -15.04 23.36
N ASN A 444 -0.20 -15.35 22.95
CA ASN A 444 -0.47 -15.97 21.65
C ASN A 444 -1.83 -15.51 21.08
N PRO A 445 -1.85 -14.63 20.05
CA PRO A 445 -0.69 -13.89 19.55
C PRO A 445 -0.14 -12.92 20.61
N VAL A 446 1.11 -12.48 20.45
CA VAL A 446 1.74 -11.57 21.42
C VAL A 446 1.12 -10.19 21.28
N ARG A 447 0.52 -9.69 22.35
CA ARG A 447 -0.08 -8.35 22.40
C ARG A 447 0.42 -7.55 23.57
N PHE A 448 0.69 -6.26 23.32
CA PHE A 448 0.96 -5.27 24.35
C PHE A 448 -0.27 -4.38 24.53
N GLY A 449 -0.72 -4.24 25.77
CA GLY A 449 -1.63 -3.18 26.16
C GLY A 449 -0.82 -1.96 26.60
N ILE A 450 -1.24 -0.78 26.17
CA ILE A 450 -0.63 0.49 26.53
C ILE A 450 -1.73 1.42 27.02
N LEU A 451 -1.46 2.18 28.07
CA LEU A 451 -2.29 3.29 28.51
C LEU A 451 -1.54 4.57 28.21
N PHE A 452 -2.14 5.45 27.43
CA PHE A 452 -1.62 6.78 27.19
C PHE A 452 -2.44 7.79 27.99
N ARG A 453 -1.78 8.84 28.45
CA ARG A 453 -2.48 10.07 28.82
C ARG A 453 -2.94 10.75 27.54
N SER A 454 -4.20 11.12 27.47
CA SER A 454 -4.81 11.84 26.35
C SER A 454 -5.41 13.15 26.84
N TYR A 455 -5.17 14.23 26.10
CA TYR A 455 -5.79 15.52 26.33
C TYR A 455 -6.79 15.82 25.22
N SER A 456 -8.03 16.08 25.63
CA SER A 456 -9.07 16.71 24.81
C SER A 456 -9.28 18.15 25.28
N ARG A 457 -10.09 18.95 24.56
CA ARG A 457 -10.36 20.35 24.96
C ARG A 457 -10.96 20.48 26.36
N ASP A 458 -11.66 19.45 26.82
CA ASP A 458 -12.52 19.52 28.01
C ASP A 458 -12.13 18.54 29.12
N ALA A 459 -11.17 17.62 28.87
CA ALA A 459 -10.77 16.60 29.85
C ALA A 459 -9.39 15.98 29.55
N GLU A 460 -8.66 15.65 30.62
CA GLU A 460 -7.59 14.64 30.60
C GLU A 460 -8.22 13.26 30.80
N ILE A 461 -7.99 12.34 29.86
CA ILE A 461 -8.50 10.97 29.91
C ILE A 461 -7.37 9.97 29.71
N THR A 462 -7.58 8.74 30.19
CA THR A 462 -6.69 7.62 29.89
C THR A 462 -7.17 6.93 28.62
N ALA A 463 -6.29 6.83 27.61
CA ALA A 463 -6.55 6.19 26.33
C ALA A 463 -5.88 4.81 26.27
N PRO A 464 -6.64 3.70 26.42
CA PRO A 464 -6.10 2.36 26.24
C PRO A 464 -5.91 2.02 24.75
N MET A 465 -4.77 1.42 24.43
CA MET A 465 -4.47 0.87 23.10
C MET A 465 -3.89 -0.52 23.23
N VAL A 466 -4.17 -1.38 22.25
CA VAL A 466 -3.63 -2.73 22.15
C VAL A 466 -2.90 -2.85 20.83
N VAL A 467 -1.68 -3.35 20.86
CA VAL A 467 -0.90 -3.65 19.66
C VAL A 467 -0.51 -5.12 19.64
N GLU A 468 -0.50 -5.71 18.45
CA GLU A 468 -0.04 -7.06 18.19
C GLU A 468 1.38 -7.01 17.62
N TRP A 469 2.25 -7.86 18.15
CA TRP A 469 3.63 -8.02 17.71
C TRP A 469 3.84 -9.43 17.15
N SER A 470 4.27 -9.49 15.89
CA SER A 470 4.69 -10.72 15.22
C SER A 470 6.18 -10.97 15.47
N ARG A 471 6.48 -12.07 16.16
CA ARG A 471 7.87 -12.45 16.50
C ARG A 471 8.66 -13.02 15.34
N SER A 472 7.99 -13.43 14.26
CA SER A 472 8.62 -14.05 13.10
C SER A 472 9.23 -13.03 12.14
N ASP A 473 8.62 -11.84 12.03
CA ASP A 473 9.03 -10.80 11.08
C ASP A 473 9.14 -9.40 11.72
N ASN A 474 9.08 -9.34 13.05
CA ASN A 474 9.10 -8.12 13.85
C ASN A 474 7.98 -7.11 13.51
N THR A 475 6.91 -7.53 12.84
CA THR A 475 5.82 -6.61 12.48
C THR A 475 5.04 -6.18 13.72
N LEU A 476 4.71 -4.88 13.80
CA LEU A 476 3.96 -4.28 14.89
C LEU A 476 2.71 -3.59 14.33
N LEU A 477 1.53 -3.96 14.82
CA LEU A 477 0.25 -3.45 14.32
C LEU A 477 -0.68 -3.07 15.48
N ILE A 478 -1.49 -2.02 15.30
CA ILE A 478 -2.55 -1.70 16.25
C ILE A 478 -3.70 -2.71 16.09
N ASP A 479 -4.09 -3.33 17.20
CA ASP A 479 -5.31 -4.14 17.28
C ASP A 479 -6.50 -3.18 17.53
N ASP A 480 -7.04 -2.60 16.45
CA ASP A 480 -8.12 -1.61 16.52
C ASP A 480 -9.37 -2.18 17.23
N ALA A 481 -9.65 -3.47 17.06
CA ALA A 481 -10.81 -4.11 17.66
C ALA A 481 -10.68 -4.21 19.18
N LEU A 482 -9.54 -4.67 19.68
CA LEU A 482 -9.28 -4.72 21.13
C LEU A 482 -9.04 -3.33 21.73
N SER A 483 -8.43 -2.41 20.99
CA SER A 483 -8.28 -1.02 21.42
C SER A 483 -9.66 -0.37 21.61
N THR A 484 -10.54 -0.50 20.62
CA THR A 484 -11.94 -0.01 20.70
C THR A 484 -12.69 -0.69 21.85
N LYS A 485 -12.53 -2.01 22.03
CA LYS A 485 -13.13 -2.74 23.15
C LYS A 485 -12.64 -2.22 24.50
N ALA A 486 -11.35 -1.93 24.62
CA ALA A 486 -10.75 -1.38 25.83
C ALA A 486 -11.24 0.03 26.15
N VAL A 487 -11.35 0.89 25.13
CA VAL A 487 -11.96 2.23 25.26
C VAL A 487 -13.41 2.13 25.72
N ASN A 488 -14.23 1.31 25.04
CA ASN A 488 -15.65 1.15 25.36
C ASN A 488 -15.89 0.54 26.75
N ALA A 489 -14.96 -0.27 27.24
CA ALA A 489 -15.01 -0.85 28.57
C ALA A 489 -14.44 0.08 29.67
N GLY A 490 -13.93 1.26 29.30
CA GLY A 490 -13.28 2.18 30.25
C GLY A 490 -12.03 1.58 30.90
N ALA A 491 -11.25 0.80 30.16
CA ALA A 491 -10.11 0.07 30.71
C ALA A 491 -8.97 1.02 31.12
N GLY A 492 -8.92 1.37 32.41
CA GLY A 492 -7.89 2.25 33.01
C GLY A 492 -6.65 1.52 33.55
N SER A 493 -6.51 0.20 33.33
CA SER A 493 -5.35 -0.58 33.78
C SER A 493 -4.97 -1.67 32.77
N ILE A 494 -3.70 -2.08 32.75
CA ILE A 494 -3.25 -3.23 31.93
C ILE A 494 -4.00 -4.51 32.32
N ALA A 495 -4.32 -4.68 33.60
CA ALA A 495 -5.12 -5.81 34.09
C ALA A 495 -6.55 -5.79 33.52
N ALA A 496 -7.17 -4.61 33.43
CA ALA A 496 -8.48 -4.44 32.80
C ALA A 496 -8.43 -4.78 31.30
N ILE A 497 -7.42 -4.29 30.56
CA ILE A 497 -7.22 -4.65 29.14
C ILE A 497 -7.09 -6.17 28.99
N ARG A 498 -6.27 -6.81 29.85
CA ARG A 498 -6.10 -8.27 29.84
C ARG A 498 -7.41 -9.01 30.09
N GLY A 499 -8.27 -8.51 30.98
CA GLY A 499 -9.58 -9.11 31.24
C GLY A 499 -10.54 -9.08 30.05
N LEU A 500 -10.33 -8.21 29.06
CA LEU A 500 -11.14 -8.11 27.85
C LEU A 500 -10.72 -9.08 26.75
N ILE A 501 -9.48 -9.55 26.80
CA ILE A 501 -8.97 -10.61 25.94
C ILE A 501 -9.40 -11.88 26.67
N GLY A 502 -10.46 -12.54 26.17
CA GLY A 502 -11.09 -13.67 26.84
C GLY A 502 -10.05 -14.68 27.36
N ARG A 503 -10.33 -15.31 28.52
CA ARG A 503 -9.48 -16.40 28.99
C ARG A 503 -9.37 -17.43 27.85
N PRO A 504 -8.17 -17.94 27.56
CA PRO A 504 -7.96 -18.93 26.50
C PRO A 504 -8.88 -20.14 26.65
#